data_AF-A0A3D0VAN5-F1
#
_entry.id   AF-A0A3D0VAN5-F1
#
_cell.length_a   1.000
_cell.length_b   1.000
_cell.length_c   1.000
_cell.angle_alpha   90.00
_cell.angle_beta   90.00
_cell.angle_gamma   90.00
#
_symmetry.space_group_name_H-M   'P 1'
#
loop_
_entity.id
_entity.type
_entity.pdbx_description
1 polymer ?
#
loop_
_entity_poly.entity_id
_entity_poly.type
_entity_poly.pdbx_seq_one_letter_code
_entity_poly.pdbx_strand_id
1 'polypeptide(L)'
;FVAGFQIAVFAFVGIELVGTTAAEAKDPEKNLPKAINSIPIRVLLFYVGALIILMSVTPWTQFQAGHSPFIAMFSLAGLGAAATIVNLVVLTSAMSSANSGIYSTSRMVYGLAQEGDAPTVFSRLSRRKVPQNALFLSCVLLLSGVILMYAGKDIGKAFDMVTTVSAVCFVFVWSIILASYLKFRSRRPHLHDTSKYKMPGGIPMVWVVFAFFAFVIWALTTQPDTLVALLVTPIWFIVLGAAWIVLRKRPAHLARYAEFQKDLAGEKVVAEEKAVADEKALADAKAQRES
;
A
#
# COMPACT_ATOMS: atom_id res chain seq x y z
N PHE A 1 -21.31 6.02 12.27
CA PHE A 1 -19.99 6.41 12.80
C PHE A 1 -18.91 5.39 12.41
N VAL A 2 -18.99 4.14 12.88
CA VAL A 2 -17.96 3.10 12.62
C VAL A 2 -17.74 2.82 11.12
N ALA A 3 -18.81 2.80 10.32
CA ALA A 3 -18.74 2.65 8.86
C ALA A 3 -17.89 3.73 8.15
N GLY A 4 -17.81 4.93 8.72
CA GLY A 4 -16.99 6.02 8.15
C GLY A 4 -15.50 5.72 8.18
N PHE A 5 -15.04 4.88 9.13
CA PHE A 5 -13.64 4.45 9.19
C PHE A 5 -13.26 3.57 8.01
N GLN A 6 -14.17 2.73 7.49
CA GLN A 6 -13.91 1.93 6.30
C GLN A 6 -13.62 2.82 5.09
N ILE A 7 -14.48 3.79 4.84
CA ILE A 7 -14.32 4.72 3.71
C ILE A 7 -13.04 5.56 3.90
N ALA A 8 -12.74 5.97 5.14
CA ALA A 8 -11.51 6.67 5.45
C ALA A 8 -10.27 5.81 5.15
N VAL A 9 -10.25 4.54 5.58
CA VAL A 9 -9.13 3.61 5.27
C VAL A 9 -9.00 3.39 3.78
N PHE A 10 -10.12 3.21 3.07
CA PHE A 10 -10.13 3.08 1.62
C PHE A 10 -9.51 4.31 0.91
N ALA A 11 -9.74 5.52 1.43
CA ALA A 11 -9.15 6.75 0.88
C ALA A 11 -7.61 6.81 0.96
N PHE A 12 -6.99 5.98 1.81
CA PHE A 12 -5.53 5.87 1.93
C PHE A 12 -4.93 4.70 1.14
N VAL A 13 -5.76 3.91 0.46
CA VAL A 13 -5.29 2.84 -0.43
C VAL A 13 -4.46 3.46 -1.56
N GLY A 14 -3.29 2.88 -1.82
CA GLY A 14 -2.39 3.34 -2.87
C GLY A 14 -1.18 4.13 -2.36
N ILE A 15 -1.12 4.49 -1.08
CA ILE A 15 0.08 5.13 -0.51
C ILE A 15 1.30 4.19 -0.51
N GLU A 16 1.08 2.88 -0.52
CA GLU A 16 2.11 1.86 -0.69
C GLU A 16 2.85 1.93 -2.04
N LEU A 17 2.23 2.53 -3.07
CA LEU A 17 2.87 2.70 -4.38
C LEU A 17 4.11 3.58 -4.29
N VAL A 18 4.20 4.47 -3.29
CA VAL A 18 5.41 5.26 -3.02
C VAL A 18 6.63 4.35 -2.83
N GLY A 19 6.45 3.19 -2.19
CA GLY A 19 7.51 2.20 -2.03
C GLY A 19 7.92 1.55 -3.35
N THR A 20 6.95 1.14 -4.17
CA THR A 20 7.24 0.53 -5.49
C THR A 20 7.89 1.51 -6.47
N THR A 21 7.47 2.76 -6.44
CA THR A 21 8.01 3.83 -7.29
C THR A 21 9.35 4.35 -6.79
N ALA A 22 9.68 4.18 -5.51
CA ALA A 22 10.99 4.53 -4.97
C ALA A 22 12.13 3.78 -5.69
N ALA A 23 11.91 2.55 -6.14
CA ALA A 23 12.89 1.77 -6.90
C ALA A 23 13.18 2.35 -8.29
N GLU A 24 12.25 3.11 -8.87
CA GLU A 24 12.38 3.76 -10.18
C GLU A 24 12.61 5.29 -10.07
N ALA A 25 12.58 5.84 -8.84
CA ALA A 25 12.70 7.27 -8.61
C ALA A 25 14.14 7.76 -8.79
N LYS A 26 14.30 8.91 -9.45
CA LYS A 26 15.60 9.61 -9.51
C LYS A 26 15.96 10.10 -8.11
N ASP A 27 17.21 9.87 -7.66
CA ASP A 27 17.72 10.30 -6.35
C ASP A 27 16.80 9.95 -5.16
N PRO A 28 16.52 8.65 -4.92
CA PRO A 28 15.53 8.22 -3.93
C PRO A 28 15.88 8.70 -2.53
N GLU A 29 17.16 8.79 -2.18
CA GLU A 29 17.61 9.27 -0.85
C GLU A 29 17.16 10.70 -0.52
N LYS A 30 16.97 11.57 -1.53
CA LYS A 30 16.55 12.96 -1.34
C LYS A 30 15.06 13.16 -1.60
N ASN A 31 14.53 12.49 -2.62
CA ASN A 31 13.15 12.71 -3.06
C ASN A 31 12.14 11.93 -2.22
N LEU A 32 12.51 10.74 -1.72
CA LEU A 32 11.61 9.91 -0.92
C LEU A 32 11.26 10.56 0.44
N PRO A 33 12.21 11.09 1.23
CA PRO A 33 11.86 11.75 2.50
C PRO A 33 11.00 13.00 2.29
N LYS A 34 11.29 13.79 1.23
CA LYS A 34 10.49 14.98 0.89
C LYS A 34 9.06 14.61 0.52
N ALA A 35 8.89 13.58 -0.31
CA ALA A 35 7.57 13.09 -0.69
C ALA A 35 6.79 12.61 0.54
N ILE A 36 7.40 11.72 1.35
CA ILE A 36 6.77 11.15 2.56
C ILE A 36 6.35 12.26 3.54
N ASN A 37 7.22 13.22 3.84
CA ASN A 37 6.91 14.30 4.77
C ASN A 37 5.84 15.27 4.23
N SER A 38 5.71 15.40 2.90
CA SER A 38 4.71 16.27 2.28
C SER A 38 3.31 15.65 2.22
N ILE A 39 3.20 14.32 2.22
CA ILE A 39 1.91 13.62 2.06
C ILE A 39 0.95 13.98 3.22
N PRO A 40 1.31 13.85 4.51
CA PRO A 40 0.40 14.18 5.60
C PRO A 40 -0.10 15.62 5.56
N ILE A 41 0.78 16.58 5.25
CA ILE A 41 0.42 18.01 5.16
C ILE A 41 -0.60 18.23 4.05
N ARG A 42 -0.39 17.62 2.87
CA ARG A 42 -1.33 17.70 1.75
C ARG A 42 -2.66 17.04 2.09
N VAL A 43 -2.66 15.88 2.74
CA VAL A 43 -3.91 15.22 3.17
C VAL A 43 -4.66 16.09 4.17
N LEU A 44 -4.01 16.63 5.19
CA LEU A 44 -4.66 17.51 6.16
C LEU A 44 -5.25 18.75 5.48
N LEU A 45 -4.49 19.41 4.60
CA LEU A 45 -4.94 20.61 3.92
C LEU A 45 -6.09 20.34 2.94
N PHE A 46 -5.95 19.36 2.05
CA PHE A 46 -6.91 19.13 0.97
C PHE A 46 -8.09 18.25 1.38
N TYR A 47 -7.88 17.25 2.24
CA TYR A 47 -8.95 16.34 2.67
C TYR A 47 -9.68 16.92 3.89
N VAL A 48 -8.97 17.12 5.00
CA VAL A 48 -9.60 17.58 6.25
C VAL A 48 -10.06 19.04 6.11
N GLY A 49 -9.23 19.91 5.51
CA GLY A 49 -9.61 21.29 5.24
C GLY A 49 -10.85 21.43 4.36
N ALA A 50 -10.94 20.66 3.27
CA ALA A 50 -12.14 20.68 2.43
C ALA A 50 -13.39 20.16 3.16
N LEU A 51 -13.25 19.11 3.98
CA LEU A 51 -14.36 18.60 4.78
C LEU A 51 -14.85 19.63 5.81
N ILE A 52 -13.94 20.35 6.48
CA ILE A 52 -14.32 21.42 7.41
C ILE A 52 -15.13 22.49 6.70
N ILE A 53 -14.65 22.99 5.56
CA ILE A 53 -15.35 24.03 4.78
C ILE A 53 -16.72 23.52 4.34
N LEU A 54 -16.78 22.28 3.85
CA LEU A 54 -18.01 21.67 3.37
C LEU A 54 -19.04 21.50 4.50
N MET A 55 -18.61 21.06 5.69
CA MET A 55 -19.45 20.92 6.88
C MET A 55 -19.86 22.26 7.50
N SER A 56 -19.05 23.32 7.35
CA SER A 56 -19.43 24.68 7.75
C SER A 56 -20.56 25.27 6.91
N VAL A 57 -20.69 24.82 5.66
CA VAL A 57 -21.70 25.33 4.72
C VAL A 57 -22.96 24.47 4.73
N THR A 58 -22.80 23.14 4.74
CA THR A 58 -23.92 22.19 4.72
C THR A 58 -23.82 21.25 5.92
N PRO A 59 -24.77 21.28 6.87
CA PRO A 59 -24.77 20.37 8.01
C PRO A 59 -24.75 18.91 7.56
N TRP A 60 -24.03 18.05 8.28
CA TRP A 60 -23.86 16.64 7.91
C TRP A 60 -25.17 15.84 7.87
N THR A 61 -26.24 16.37 8.46
CA THR A 61 -27.57 15.77 8.49
C THR A 61 -28.36 15.96 7.19
N GLN A 62 -27.90 16.84 6.29
CA GLN A 62 -28.59 17.12 5.02
C GLN A 62 -27.94 16.47 3.79
N PHE A 63 -26.88 15.65 3.98
CA PHE A 63 -26.28 14.92 2.86
C PHE A 63 -27.18 13.78 2.41
N GLN A 64 -27.69 13.90 1.18
CA GLN A 64 -28.40 12.82 0.49
C GLN A 64 -27.40 11.92 -0.24
N ALA A 65 -27.57 10.61 -0.08
CA ALA A 65 -26.77 9.62 -0.81
C ALA A 65 -27.01 9.75 -2.33
N GLY A 66 -25.94 9.64 -3.13
CA GLY A 66 -26.01 9.69 -4.60
C GLY A 66 -25.78 11.07 -5.24
N HIS A 67 -25.73 12.15 -4.45
CA HIS A 67 -25.39 13.49 -4.94
C HIS A 67 -24.00 13.92 -4.47
N SER A 68 -23.21 14.54 -5.35
CA SER A 68 -21.89 15.06 -5.00
C SER A 68 -22.03 16.21 -4.00
N PRO A 69 -21.45 16.10 -2.79
CA PRO A 69 -21.51 17.13 -1.75
C PRO A 69 -21.00 18.50 -2.23
N PHE A 70 -19.97 18.50 -3.08
CA PHE A 70 -19.41 19.73 -3.65
C PHE A 70 -20.38 20.39 -4.63
N ILE A 71 -21.04 19.60 -5.49
CA ILE A 71 -22.04 20.11 -6.43
C ILE A 71 -23.22 20.70 -5.66
N ALA A 72 -23.70 20.00 -4.63
CA ALA A 72 -24.78 20.48 -3.78
C ALA A 72 -24.41 21.81 -3.09
N MET A 73 -23.20 21.90 -2.54
CA MET A 73 -22.68 23.13 -1.93
C MET A 73 -22.62 24.30 -2.93
N PHE A 74 -22.03 24.11 -4.12
CA PHE A 74 -21.92 25.18 -5.12
C PHE A 74 -23.27 25.58 -5.72
N SER A 75 -24.21 24.64 -5.81
CA SER A 75 -25.58 24.91 -6.23
C SER A 75 -26.33 25.75 -5.20
N LEU A 76 -26.16 25.47 -3.90
CA LEU A 76 -26.73 26.27 -2.81
C LEU A 76 -26.15 27.68 -2.75
N ALA A 77 -24.86 27.84 -3.11
CA ALA A 77 -24.20 29.14 -3.21
C ALA A 77 -24.57 29.95 -4.46
N GLY A 78 -25.45 29.44 -5.35
CA GLY A 78 -25.85 30.11 -6.59
C GLY A 78 -24.80 30.07 -7.71
N LEU A 79 -23.74 29.25 -7.56
CA LEU A 79 -22.61 29.15 -8.47
C LEU A 79 -22.68 27.90 -9.35
N GLY A 80 -23.75 27.75 -10.14
CA GLY A 80 -23.97 26.58 -11.00
C GLY A 80 -22.80 26.28 -11.95
N ALA A 81 -22.13 27.31 -12.47
CA ALA A 81 -20.93 27.13 -13.31
C ALA A 81 -19.74 26.54 -12.54
N ALA A 82 -19.58 26.90 -11.25
CA ALA A 82 -18.51 26.36 -10.41
C ALA A 82 -18.73 24.86 -10.13
N ALA A 83 -19.98 24.43 -9.98
CA ALA A 83 -20.31 23.01 -9.78
C ALA A 83 -19.84 22.14 -10.96
N THR A 84 -20.04 22.60 -12.20
CA THR A 84 -19.59 21.90 -13.41
C THR A 84 -18.07 21.82 -13.49
N ILE A 85 -17.37 22.94 -13.19
CA ILE A 85 -15.89 22.97 -13.18
C ILE A 85 -15.35 21.98 -12.15
N VAL A 86 -15.90 21.95 -10.95
CA VAL A 86 -15.47 21.01 -9.90
C VAL A 86 -15.71 19.57 -10.32
N ASN A 87 -16.85 19.27 -10.94
CA ASN A 87 -17.11 17.93 -11.45
C ASN A 87 -16.07 17.51 -12.51
N LEU A 88 -15.72 18.40 -13.43
CA LEU A 88 -14.66 18.15 -14.42
C LEU A 88 -13.31 17.90 -13.77
N VAL A 89 -12.94 18.68 -12.75
CA VAL A 89 -11.70 18.47 -11.99
C VAL A 89 -11.69 17.11 -11.31
N VAL A 90 -12.78 16.75 -10.60
CA VAL A 90 -12.90 15.45 -9.91
C VAL A 90 -12.80 14.28 -10.90
N LEU A 91 -13.49 14.36 -12.04
CA LEU A 91 -13.42 13.32 -13.08
C LEU A 91 -12.02 13.21 -13.67
N THR A 92 -11.36 14.33 -13.94
CA THR A 92 -9.99 14.35 -14.48
C THR A 92 -8.99 13.77 -13.47
N SER A 93 -9.13 14.12 -12.19
CA SER A 93 -8.33 13.56 -11.10
C SER A 93 -8.57 12.05 -10.93
N ALA A 94 -9.82 11.59 -11.02
CA ALA A 94 -10.15 10.17 -10.95
C ALA A 94 -9.55 9.39 -12.12
N MET A 95 -9.64 9.91 -13.36
CA MET A 95 -9.01 9.30 -14.54
C MET A 95 -7.48 9.22 -14.42
N SER A 96 -6.84 10.27 -13.91
CA SER A 96 -5.40 10.29 -13.67
C SER A 96 -4.95 9.26 -12.61
N SER A 97 -5.72 9.15 -11.52
CA SER A 97 -5.50 8.14 -10.48
C SER A 97 -5.67 6.73 -11.02
N ALA A 98 -6.72 6.47 -11.80
CA ALA A 98 -6.96 5.18 -12.44
C ALA A 98 -5.81 4.78 -13.38
N ASN A 99 -5.28 5.72 -14.17
CA ASN A 99 -4.13 5.45 -15.03
C ASN A 99 -2.86 5.10 -14.23
N SER A 100 -2.62 5.79 -13.11
CA SER A 100 -1.50 5.51 -12.21
C SER A 100 -1.64 4.15 -11.52
N GLY A 101 -2.86 3.76 -11.16
CA GLY A 101 -3.18 2.43 -10.63
C GLY A 101 -2.88 1.34 -11.65
N ILE A 102 -3.37 1.48 -12.89
CA ILE A 102 -3.12 0.52 -13.98
C ILE A 102 -1.61 0.38 -14.25
N TYR A 103 -0.89 1.50 -14.32
CA TYR A 103 0.56 1.51 -14.48
C TYR A 103 1.24 0.69 -13.38
N SER A 104 0.92 0.98 -12.12
CA SER A 104 1.57 0.36 -10.96
C SER A 104 1.27 -1.14 -10.88
N THR A 105 0.01 -1.55 -11.07
CA THR A 105 -0.35 -2.98 -11.08
C THR A 105 0.37 -3.73 -12.18
N SER A 106 0.45 -3.16 -13.39
CA SER A 106 1.14 -3.82 -14.51
C SER A 106 2.63 -4.04 -14.23
N ARG A 107 3.27 -3.09 -13.54
CA ARG A 107 4.67 -3.15 -13.11
C ARG A 107 4.89 -4.16 -11.99
N MET A 108 3.98 -4.23 -11.02
CA MET A 108 4.03 -5.23 -9.94
C MET A 108 3.92 -6.65 -10.50
N VAL A 109 2.98 -6.90 -11.43
CA VAL A 109 2.83 -8.21 -12.09
C VAL A 109 4.06 -8.56 -12.92
N TYR A 110 4.64 -7.57 -13.62
CA TYR A 110 5.91 -7.75 -14.33
C TYR A 110 7.08 -8.09 -13.37
N GLY A 111 7.18 -7.42 -12.22
CA GLY A 111 8.17 -7.72 -11.19
C GLY A 111 8.05 -9.15 -10.66
N LEU A 112 6.82 -9.58 -10.34
CA LEU A 112 6.53 -10.96 -9.95
C LEU A 112 6.93 -11.96 -11.05
N ALA A 113 6.69 -11.64 -12.32
CA ALA A 113 7.07 -12.52 -13.43
C ALA A 113 8.59 -12.64 -13.61
N GLN A 114 9.33 -11.55 -13.40
CA GLN A 114 10.80 -11.55 -13.40
C GLN A 114 11.35 -12.36 -12.23
N GLU A 115 10.67 -12.31 -11.08
CA GLU A 115 10.97 -13.14 -9.92
C GLU A 115 10.39 -14.56 -10.02
N GLY A 116 9.82 -14.98 -11.16
CA GLY A 116 9.30 -16.34 -11.36
C GLY A 116 8.04 -16.68 -10.55
N ASP A 117 7.46 -15.70 -9.87
CA ASP A 117 6.23 -15.77 -9.08
C ASP A 117 4.97 -15.43 -9.90
N ALA A 118 5.12 -15.08 -11.17
CA ALA A 118 4.03 -15.02 -12.13
C ALA A 118 4.43 -15.73 -13.45
N PRO A 119 3.46 -16.12 -14.29
CA PRO A 119 3.74 -16.72 -15.60
C PRO A 119 4.69 -15.86 -16.43
N THR A 120 5.65 -16.50 -17.11
CA THR A 120 6.67 -15.85 -17.95
C THR A 120 6.09 -15.04 -19.11
N VAL A 121 4.80 -15.23 -19.42
CA VAL A 121 4.07 -14.40 -20.38
C VAL A 121 4.03 -12.93 -19.93
N PHE A 122 4.01 -12.67 -18.62
CA PHE A 122 3.95 -11.32 -18.06
C PHE A 122 5.33 -10.65 -17.92
N SER A 123 6.44 -11.38 -18.09
CA SER A 123 7.79 -10.80 -18.06
C SER A 123 8.23 -10.21 -19.41
N ARG A 124 7.36 -10.20 -20.43
CA ARG A 124 7.65 -9.61 -21.74
C ARG A 124 7.36 -8.11 -21.75
N LEU A 125 8.37 -7.32 -22.09
CA LEU A 125 8.24 -5.89 -22.33
C LEU A 125 8.02 -5.59 -23.82
N SER A 126 7.20 -4.57 -24.09
CA SER A 126 7.07 -3.96 -25.41
C SER A 126 8.33 -3.18 -25.81
N ARG A 127 8.41 -2.78 -27.09
CA ARG A 127 9.41 -1.84 -27.62
C ARG A 127 9.45 -0.51 -26.85
N ARG A 128 8.34 -0.12 -26.21
CA ARG A 128 8.22 1.07 -25.36
C ARG A 128 8.50 0.82 -23.87
N LYS A 129 9.06 -0.34 -23.50
CA LYS A 129 9.33 -0.77 -22.11
C LYS A 129 8.08 -0.82 -21.21
N VAL A 130 6.94 -1.18 -21.78
CA VAL A 130 5.68 -1.38 -21.05
C VAL A 130 5.29 -2.86 -21.07
N PRO A 131 4.93 -3.48 -19.92
CA PRO A 131 4.49 -4.87 -19.87
C PRO A 131 3.09 -5.02 -20.47
N GLN A 132 3.01 -5.23 -21.79
CA GLN A 132 1.75 -5.24 -22.55
C GLN A 132 0.75 -6.30 -22.07
N ASN A 133 1.23 -7.50 -21.75
CA ASN A 133 0.35 -8.60 -21.34
C ASN A 133 -0.25 -8.34 -19.95
N ALA A 134 0.54 -7.77 -19.03
CA ALA A 134 0.05 -7.39 -17.71
C ALA A 134 -0.92 -6.21 -17.81
N LEU A 135 -0.62 -5.24 -18.68
CA LEU A 135 -1.50 -4.10 -18.95
C LEU A 135 -2.85 -4.56 -19.52
N PHE A 136 -2.84 -5.45 -20.51
CA PHE A 136 -4.07 -5.99 -21.10
C PHE A 136 -4.91 -6.73 -20.07
N LEU A 137 -4.28 -7.57 -19.24
CA LEU A 137 -4.97 -8.25 -18.14
C LEU A 137 -5.63 -7.25 -17.17
N SER A 138 -4.90 -6.21 -16.75
CA SER A 138 -5.46 -5.16 -15.88
C SER A 138 -6.67 -4.48 -16.50
N CYS A 139 -6.63 -4.17 -17.80
CA CYS A 139 -7.77 -3.58 -18.50
C CYS A 139 -8.98 -4.51 -18.55
N VAL A 140 -8.77 -5.81 -18.85
CA VAL A 140 -9.85 -6.81 -18.87
C VAL A 140 -10.48 -6.96 -17.48
N LEU A 141 -9.65 -7.03 -16.43
CA LEU A 141 -10.15 -7.12 -15.05
C LEU A 141 -10.94 -5.88 -14.65
N LEU A 142 -10.48 -4.67 -15.01
CA LEU A 142 -11.23 -3.44 -14.76
C LEU A 142 -12.58 -3.42 -15.47
N LEU A 143 -12.62 -3.78 -16.76
CA LEU A 143 -13.87 -3.87 -17.53
C LEU A 143 -14.82 -4.92 -16.93
N SER A 144 -14.29 -6.06 -16.47
CA SER A 144 -15.09 -7.08 -15.78
C SER A 144 -15.66 -6.57 -14.45
N GLY A 145 -14.94 -5.71 -13.73
CA GLY A 145 -15.41 -5.05 -12.52
C GLY A 145 -16.59 -4.12 -12.79
N VAL A 146 -16.58 -3.38 -13.89
CA VAL A 146 -17.72 -2.56 -14.31
C VAL A 146 -18.95 -3.43 -14.57
N ILE A 147 -18.79 -4.55 -15.28
CA ILE A 147 -19.89 -5.50 -15.53
C ILE A 147 -20.45 -6.04 -14.22
N LEU A 148 -19.58 -6.39 -13.26
CA LEU A 148 -20.00 -6.85 -11.93
C LEU A 148 -20.81 -5.79 -11.18
N MET A 149 -20.43 -4.52 -11.29
CA MET A 149 -21.16 -3.41 -10.67
C MET A 149 -22.56 -3.22 -11.26
N TYR A 150 -22.72 -3.38 -12.59
CA TYR A 150 -24.01 -3.26 -13.28
C TYR A 150 -24.88 -4.51 -13.18
N ALA A 151 -24.28 -5.69 -12.93
CA ALA A 151 -25.00 -6.94 -12.75
C ALA A 151 -25.66 -7.06 -11.35
N GLY A 152 -25.20 -6.28 -10.38
CA GLY A 152 -25.79 -6.23 -9.03
C GLY A 152 -27.15 -5.54 -9.02
N LYS A 153 -28.06 -6.00 -8.13
CA LYS A 153 -29.38 -5.37 -7.91
C LYS A 153 -29.28 -3.95 -7.34
N ASP A 154 -28.15 -3.61 -6.72
CA ASP A 154 -27.87 -2.31 -6.09
C ASP A 154 -26.41 -1.91 -6.31
N ILE A 155 -26.18 -0.78 -6.97
CA ILE A 155 -24.83 -0.26 -7.25
C ILE A 155 -24.10 0.10 -5.95
N GLY A 156 -24.83 0.65 -4.97
CA GLY A 156 -24.29 1.00 -3.66
C GLY A 156 -23.73 -0.22 -2.92
N LYS A 157 -24.48 -1.32 -2.91
CA LYS A 157 -24.02 -2.57 -2.27
C LYS A 157 -22.80 -3.18 -2.96
N ALA A 158 -22.77 -3.15 -4.30
CA ALA A 158 -21.61 -3.60 -5.04
C ALA A 158 -20.37 -2.73 -4.72
N PHE A 159 -20.56 -1.41 -4.58
CA PHE A 159 -19.48 -0.50 -4.20
C PHE A 159 -18.97 -0.76 -2.78
N ASP A 160 -19.87 -0.92 -1.82
CA ASP A 160 -19.52 -1.25 -0.44
C ASP A 160 -18.77 -2.58 -0.35
N MET A 161 -19.18 -3.59 -1.12
CA MET A 161 -18.49 -4.87 -1.18
C MET A 161 -17.06 -4.73 -1.73
N VAL A 162 -16.89 -4.03 -2.87
CA VAL A 162 -15.58 -3.84 -3.51
C VAL A 162 -14.64 -3.02 -2.64
N THR A 163 -15.13 -1.95 -2.01
CA THR A 163 -14.33 -1.12 -1.11
C THR A 163 -13.95 -1.88 0.16
N THR A 164 -14.84 -2.73 0.69
CA THR A 164 -14.54 -3.59 1.84
C THR A 164 -13.42 -4.59 1.51
N VAL A 165 -13.55 -5.32 0.41
CA VAL A 165 -12.50 -6.28 -0.02
C VAL A 165 -11.17 -5.56 -0.24
N SER A 166 -11.19 -4.39 -0.86
CA SER A 166 -10.00 -3.56 -1.07
C SER A 166 -9.36 -3.13 0.25
N ALA A 167 -10.16 -2.72 1.24
CA ALA A 167 -9.68 -2.34 2.57
C ALA A 167 -9.03 -3.53 3.32
N VAL A 168 -9.61 -4.73 3.24
CA VAL A 168 -9.02 -5.92 3.85
C VAL A 168 -7.70 -6.31 3.17
N CYS A 169 -7.66 -6.29 1.83
CA CYS A 169 -6.42 -6.50 1.08
C CYS A 169 -5.35 -5.47 1.45
N PHE A 170 -5.71 -4.21 1.61
CA PHE A 170 -4.81 -3.14 2.04
C PHE A 170 -4.24 -3.41 3.44
N VAL A 171 -5.09 -3.75 4.41
CA VAL A 171 -4.66 -4.12 5.77
C VAL A 171 -3.68 -5.29 5.73
N PHE A 172 -3.94 -6.29 4.89
CA PHE A 172 -3.04 -7.43 4.73
C PHE A 172 -1.69 -7.05 4.12
N VAL A 173 -1.67 -6.28 3.03
CA VAL A 173 -0.43 -5.81 2.38
C VAL A 173 0.42 -5.04 3.38
N TRP A 174 -0.18 -4.08 4.10
CA TRP A 174 0.53 -3.32 5.11
C TRP A 174 0.99 -4.17 6.29
N SER A 175 0.21 -5.17 6.70
CA SER A 175 0.63 -6.14 7.72
C SER A 175 1.89 -6.90 7.31
N ILE A 176 1.98 -7.33 6.04
CA ILE A 176 3.19 -7.98 5.51
C ILE A 176 4.37 -7.01 5.46
N ILE A 177 4.15 -5.76 5.03
CA ILE A 177 5.20 -4.73 4.98
C ILE A 177 5.78 -4.51 6.39
N LEU A 178 4.91 -4.36 7.40
CA LEU A 178 5.31 -4.15 8.79
C LEU A 178 6.00 -5.38 9.38
N ALA A 179 5.49 -6.59 9.12
CA ALA A 179 6.15 -7.83 9.53
C ALA A 179 7.53 -7.99 8.88
N SER A 180 7.66 -7.62 7.61
CA SER A 180 8.93 -7.60 6.87
C SER A 180 9.89 -6.58 7.47
N TYR A 181 9.42 -5.41 7.88
CA TYR A 181 10.22 -4.42 8.59
C TYR A 181 10.74 -4.92 9.95
N LEU A 182 9.89 -5.57 10.76
CA LEU A 182 10.31 -6.19 12.02
C LEU A 182 11.38 -7.26 11.78
N LYS A 183 11.20 -8.08 10.74
CA LYS A 183 12.17 -9.12 10.39
C LYS A 183 13.47 -8.55 9.84
N PHE A 184 13.41 -7.48 9.04
CA PHE A 184 14.58 -6.74 8.56
C PHE A 184 15.39 -6.17 9.73
N ARG A 185 14.73 -5.53 10.70
CA ARG A 185 15.39 -4.99 11.89
C ARG A 185 16.04 -6.06 12.76
N SER A 186 15.44 -7.25 12.84
CA SER A 186 16.01 -8.39 13.57
C SER A 186 17.15 -9.09 12.81
N ARG A 187 17.09 -9.17 11.47
CA ARG A 187 18.07 -9.90 10.66
C ARG A 187 19.28 -9.06 10.25
N ARG A 188 19.11 -7.76 10.03
CA ARG A 188 20.15 -6.85 9.54
C ARG A 188 20.19 -5.54 10.36
N PRO A 189 20.50 -5.61 11.67
CA PRO A 189 20.56 -4.41 12.51
C PRO A 189 21.60 -3.39 12.00
N HIS A 190 22.74 -3.86 11.51
CA HIS A 190 23.81 -3.03 10.97
C HIS A 190 23.39 -2.18 9.75
N LEU A 191 22.53 -2.71 8.86
CA LEU A 191 21.98 -1.94 7.73
C LEU A 191 20.89 -0.95 8.16
N HIS A 192 20.20 -1.23 9.26
CA HIS A 192 19.24 -0.27 9.81
C HIS A 192 19.96 0.95 10.38
N ASP A 193 21.12 0.75 10.99
CA ASP A 193 21.88 1.84 11.60
C ASP A 193 22.47 2.80 10.57
N THR A 194 22.83 2.30 9.39
CA THR A 194 23.30 3.11 8.25
C THR A 194 22.18 3.78 7.45
N SER A 195 20.91 3.45 7.71
CA SER A 195 19.78 4.06 7.00
C SER A 195 19.63 5.55 7.33
N LYS A 196 19.63 6.39 6.28
CA LYS A 196 19.45 7.85 6.37
C LYS A 196 18.04 8.27 6.79
N TYR A 197 17.04 7.43 6.54
CA TYR A 197 15.64 7.70 6.89
C TYR A 197 15.10 6.56 7.77
N LYS A 198 14.93 6.85 9.06
CA LYS A 198 14.45 5.88 10.06
C LYS A 198 12.97 6.13 10.34
N MET A 199 12.24 5.05 10.61
CA MET A 199 10.82 5.13 10.98
C MET A 199 10.67 5.89 12.30
N PRO A 200 9.89 6.98 12.35
CA PRO A 200 9.62 7.68 13.61
C PRO A 200 8.91 6.72 14.58
N GLY A 201 9.41 6.60 15.81
CA GLY A 201 8.84 5.72 16.82
C GLY A 201 9.16 4.22 16.69
N GLY A 202 9.98 3.80 15.71
CA GLY A 202 10.60 2.47 15.66
C GLY A 202 9.63 1.28 15.79
N ILE A 203 10.01 0.28 16.60
CA ILE A 203 9.21 -0.95 16.84
C ILE A 203 7.86 -0.66 17.52
N PRO A 204 7.77 0.22 18.55
CA PRO A 204 6.48 0.55 19.17
C PRO A 204 5.41 1.02 18.17
N MET A 205 5.79 1.85 17.19
CA MET A 205 4.84 2.31 16.17
C MET A 205 4.29 1.18 15.32
N VAL A 206 5.07 0.13 15.05
CA VAL A 206 4.58 -1.04 14.31
C VAL A 206 3.43 -1.72 15.05
N TRP A 207 3.53 -1.87 16.38
CA TRP A 207 2.49 -2.46 17.20
C TRP A 207 1.25 -1.58 17.31
N VAL A 208 1.41 -0.26 17.36
CA VAL A 208 0.30 0.70 17.31
C VAL A 208 -0.48 0.55 16.01
N VAL A 209 0.21 0.40 14.87
CA VAL A 209 -0.45 0.18 13.57
C VAL A 209 -1.15 -1.18 13.51
N PHE A 210 -0.56 -2.24 14.06
CA PHE A 210 -1.25 -3.53 14.17
C PHE A 210 -2.52 -3.46 15.02
N ALA A 211 -2.48 -2.73 16.15
CA ALA A 211 -3.68 -2.49 16.96
C ALA A 211 -4.75 -1.72 16.18
N PHE A 212 -4.34 -0.72 15.39
CA PHE A 212 -5.25 0.01 14.51
C PHE A 212 -5.86 -0.89 13.42
N PHE A 213 -5.08 -1.79 12.82
CA PHE A 213 -5.61 -2.76 11.86
C PHE A 213 -6.59 -3.75 12.48
N ALA A 214 -6.33 -4.21 13.71
CA ALA A 214 -7.28 -5.03 14.45
C ALA A 214 -8.60 -4.27 14.70
N PHE A 215 -8.51 -2.98 15.05
CA PHE A 215 -9.67 -2.11 15.18
C PHE A 215 -10.43 -1.93 13.85
N VAL A 216 -9.74 -1.76 12.73
CA VAL A 216 -10.37 -1.66 11.41
C VAL A 216 -11.09 -2.95 11.04
N ILE A 217 -10.47 -4.10 11.25
CA ILE A 217 -11.11 -5.40 10.98
C ILE A 217 -12.35 -5.57 11.86
N TRP A 218 -12.26 -5.22 13.15
CA TRP A 218 -13.41 -5.22 14.05
C TRP A 218 -14.51 -4.26 13.55
N ALA A 219 -14.16 -3.05 13.12
CA ALA A 219 -15.11 -2.09 12.55
C ALA A 219 -15.85 -2.66 11.33
N LEU A 220 -15.16 -3.42 10.47
CA LEU A 220 -15.77 -4.09 9.31
C LEU A 220 -16.74 -5.22 9.70
N THR A 221 -16.68 -5.76 10.93
CA THR A 221 -17.67 -6.75 11.40
C THR A 221 -18.99 -6.14 11.84
N THR A 222 -19.03 -4.82 12.05
CA THR A 222 -20.20 -4.14 12.64
C THR A 222 -21.35 -3.93 11.65
N GLN A 223 -21.11 -4.05 10.34
CA GLN A 223 -22.16 -3.93 9.33
C GLN A 223 -22.36 -5.25 8.57
N PRO A 224 -23.60 -5.62 8.22
CA PRO A 224 -23.90 -6.89 7.57
C PRO A 224 -23.33 -6.98 6.14
N ASP A 225 -23.42 -5.90 5.35
CA ASP A 225 -22.90 -5.89 3.97
C ASP A 225 -21.36 -6.01 3.94
N THR A 226 -20.66 -5.38 4.90
CA THR A 226 -19.20 -5.44 5.04
C THR A 226 -18.74 -6.77 5.62
N LEU A 227 -19.55 -7.38 6.50
CA LEU A 227 -19.29 -8.70 7.08
C LEU A 227 -19.35 -9.80 6.01
N VAL A 228 -20.30 -9.74 5.08
CA VAL A 228 -20.35 -10.67 3.94
C VAL A 228 -19.08 -10.55 3.10
N ALA A 229 -18.65 -9.33 2.78
CA ALA A 229 -17.39 -9.10 2.06
C ALA A 229 -16.17 -9.62 2.83
N LEU A 230 -16.14 -9.40 4.15
CA LEU A 230 -15.08 -9.91 5.04
C LEU A 230 -15.03 -11.45 5.02
N LEU A 231 -16.19 -12.13 5.06
CA LEU A 231 -16.28 -13.59 5.01
C LEU A 231 -15.85 -14.19 3.66
N VAL A 232 -15.99 -13.45 2.57
CA VAL A 232 -15.49 -13.86 1.24
C VAL A 232 -13.97 -13.74 1.13
N THR A 233 -13.37 -12.80 1.86
CA THR A 233 -11.91 -12.52 1.78
C THR A 233 -11.02 -13.73 2.11
N PRO A 234 -11.30 -14.58 3.12
CA PRO A 234 -10.58 -15.82 3.36
C PRO A 234 -10.47 -16.75 2.15
N ILE A 235 -11.48 -16.81 1.29
CA ILE A 235 -11.45 -17.63 0.07
C ILE A 235 -10.32 -17.13 -0.85
N TRP A 236 -10.20 -15.82 -1.01
CA TRP A 236 -9.11 -15.23 -1.79
C TRP A 236 -7.73 -15.54 -1.17
N PHE A 237 -7.59 -15.46 0.15
CA PHE A 237 -6.35 -15.84 0.83
C PHE A 237 -6.00 -17.31 0.71
N ILE A 238 -7.00 -18.20 0.70
CA ILE A 238 -6.79 -19.64 0.46
C ILE A 238 -6.26 -19.86 -0.96
N VAL A 239 -6.83 -19.19 -1.96
CA VAL A 239 -6.34 -19.25 -3.35
C VAL A 239 -4.91 -18.74 -3.44
N LEU A 240 -4.59 -17.60 -2.82
CA LEU A 240 -3.23 -17.06 -2.76
C LEU A 240 -2.28 -18.02 -2.03
N GLY A 241 -2.70 -18.62 -0.92
CA GLY A 241 -1.93 -19.59 -0.16
C GLY A 241 -1.63 -20.86 -0.96
N ALA A 242 -2.62 -21.39 -1.68
CA ALA A 242 -2.44 -22.52 -2.58
C ALA A 242 -1.48 -22.19 -3.72
N ALA A 243 -1.65 -21.03 -4.38
CA ALA A 243 -0.74 -20.55 -5.40
C ALA A 243 0.70 -20.40 -4.86
N TRP A 244 0.84 -19.82 -3.67
CA TRP A 244 2.13 -19.64 -3.00
C TRP A 244 2.82 -20.97 -2.69
N ILE A 245 2.10 -21.99 -2.19
CA ILE A 245 2.66 -23.33 -1.95
C ILE A 245 3.15 -23.97 -3.26
N VAL A 246 2.36 -23.87 -4.33
CA VAL A 246 2.71 -24.43 -5.64
C VAL A 246 3.94 -23.73 -6.22
N LEU A 247 4.01 -22.40 -6.12
CA LEU A 247 5.15 -21.61 -6.59
C LEU A 247 6.42 -21.90 -5.79
N ARG A 248 6.32 -22.00 -4.47
CA ARG A 248 7.47 -22.20 -3.59
C ARG A 248 8.11 -23.59 -3.71
N LYS A 249 7.35 -24.57 -4.20
CA LYS A 249 7.86 -25.91 -4.55
C LYS A 249 8.66 -25.92 -5.87
N ARG A 250 8.69 -24.83 -6.64
CA ARG A 250 9.48 -24.76 -7.87
C ARG A 250 10.98 -24.72 -7.55
N PRO A 251 11.84 -25.43 -8.30
CA PRO A 251 13.27 -25.51 -8.04
C PRO A 251 13.97 -24.13 -8.08
N ALA A 252 13.50 -23.24 -8.96
CA ALA A 252 14.02 -21.87 -9.06
C ALA A 252 13.81 -21.02 -7.79
N HIS A 253 12.76 -21.29 -7.01
CA HIS A 253 12.50 -20.58 -5.75
C HIS A 253 13.31 -21.20 -4.59
N LEU A 254 13.49 -22.52 -4.59
CA LEU A 254 14.33 -23.20 -3.59
C LEU A 254 15.79 -22.79 -3.71
N ALA A 255 16.32 -22.69 -4.93
CA ALA A 255 17.68 -22.24 -5.20
C ALA A 255 17.93 -20.81 -4.67
N ARG A 256 17.02 -19.86 -4.97
CA ARG A 256 17.11 -18.48 -4.46
C ARG A 256 17.00 -18.40 -2.95
N TYR A 257 16.15 -19.22 -2.33
CA TYR A 257 16.05 -19.25 -0.87
C TYR A 257 17.35 -19.76 -0.23
N ALA A 258 18.00 -20.76 -0.83
CA ALA A 258 19.30 -21.26 -0.38
C ALA A 258 20.40 -20.19 -0.53
N GLU A 259 20.42 -19.46 -1.65
CA GLU A 259 21.32 -18.33 -1.88
C GLU A 259 21.13 -17.23 -0.83
N PHE A 260 19.89 -16.82 -0.58
CA PHE A 260 19.57 -15.83 0.46
C PHE A 260 19.99 -16.27 1.87
N GLN A 261 19.87 -17.56 2.19
CA GLN A 261 20.34 -18.09 3.48
C GLN A 261 21.88 -18.06 3.57
N LYS A 262 22.57 -18.33 2.46
CA LYS A 262 24.02 -18.22 2.38
C LYS A 262 24.49 -16.78 2.60
N ASP A 263 23.82 -15.81 1.97
CA ASP A 263 24.13 -14.39 2.14
C ASP A 263 23.93 -13.94 3.60
N LEU A 264 22.81 -14.35 4.21
CA LEU A 264 22.54 -14.06 5.62
C LEU A 264 23.58 -14.68 6.56
N ALA A 265 24.05 -15.88 6.26
CA ALA A 265 25.11 -16.51 7.03
C ALA A 265 26.43 -15.75 6.88
N GLY A 266 26.78 -15.37 5.64
CA GLY A 266 27.97 -14.55 5.36
C GLY A 266 27.96 -13.20 6.05
N GLU A 267 26.84 -12.49 6.01
CA GLU A 267 26.68 -11.20 6.71
C GLU A 267 26.87 -11.31 8.23
N LYS A 268 26.40 -12.39 8.84
CA LYS A 268 26.60 -12.64 10.27
C LYS A 268 28.06 -12.88 10.61
N VAL A 269 28.76 -13.67 9.81
CA VAL A 269 30.20 -13.94 10.00
C VAL A 269 30.99 -12.63 9.92
N VAL A 270 30.72 -11.80 8.90
CA VAL A 270 31.38 -10.49 8.76
C VAL A 270 31.06 -9.56 9.93
N ALA A 271 29.83 -9.59 10.44
CA ALA A 271 29.44 -8.79 11.61
C ALA A 271 30.13 -9.27 12.89
N GLU A 272 30.29 -10.58 13.08
CA GLU A 272 31.02 -11.19 14.21
C GLU A 272 32.52 -10.87 14.14
N GLU A 273 33.15 -11.03 12.97
CA GLU A 273 34.56 -10.68 12.75
C GLU A 273 34.82 -9.20 13.08
N LYS A 274 33.92 -8.31 12.65
CA LYS A 274 34.03 -6.88 12.92
C LYS A 274 33.88 -6.56 14.42
N ALA A 275 32.94 -7.22 15.10
CA ALA A 275 32.76 -7.05 16.55
C ALA A 275 34.00 -7.52 17.34
N VAL A 276 34.60 -8.65 16.96
CA VAL A 276 35.84 -9.16 17.56
C VAL A 276 37.02 -8.21 17.32
N ALA A 277 37.12 -7.65 16.11
CA ALA A 277 38.16 -6.67 15.78
C ALA A 277 38.02 -5.37 16.58
N ASP A 278 36.79 -4.86 16.72
CA ASP A 278 36.51 -3.65 17.52
C ASP A 278 36.79 -3.87 19.01
N GLU A 279 36.45 -5.05 19.56
CA GLU A 279 36.73 -5.40 20.96
C GLU A 279 38.24 -5.51 21.22
N LYS A 280 38.98 -6.12 20.29
CA LYS A 280 40.45 -6.21 20.37
C LYS A 280 41.10 -4.84 20.29
N ALA A 281 40.67 -3.98 19.37
CA ALA A 281 41.17 -2.60 19.25
C ALA A 281 40.89 -1.79 20.52
N LEU A 282 39.73 -1.99 21.15
CA LEU A 282 39.38 -1.34 22.43
C LEU A 282 40.27 -1.84 23.58
N ALA A 283 40.56 -3.14 23.64
CA ALA A 283 41.44 -3.73 24.63
C ALA A 283 42.88 -3.23 24.49
N ASP A 284 43.41 -3.19 23.26
CA ASP A 284 44.74 -2.68 22.95
C ASP A 284 44.88 -1.18 23.31
N ALA A 285 43.84 -0.38 23.02
CA ALA A 285 43.81 1.04 23.37
C ALA A 285 43.73 1.30 24.90
N LYS A 286 43.13 0.38 25.67
CA LYS A 286 43.14 0.45 27.14
C LYS A 286 44.50 0.07 27.70
N ALA A 287 45.12 -1.00 27.19
CA ALA A 287 46.45 -1.42 27.60
C ALA A 287 47.52 -0.32 27.37
N GLN A 288 47.42 0.41 26.26
CA GLN A 288 48.30 1.56 25.96
C GLN A 288 48.06 2.80 26.84
N ARG A 289 46.91 2.91 27.52
CA ARG A 289 46.63 4.02 28.45
C ARG A 289 47.09 3.74 29.88
N GLU A 290 47.34 2.47 30.22
CA GLU A 290 47.78 2.03 31.55
C GLU A 290 49.31 1.85 31.65
N SER A 291 50.03 1.94 30.52
CA SER A 291 51.50 1.97 30.40
C SER A 291 52.04 3.39 30.30
#